data_AF-A0A951NIN7-F1
#
_entry.id   AF-A0A951NIN7-F1
#
_cell.length_a   1.000
_cell.length_b   1.000
_cell.length_c   1.000
_cell.angle_alpha   90.00
_cell.angle_beta   90.00
_cell.angle_gamma   90.00
#
_symmetry.space_group_name_H-M   'P 1'
#
loop_
_entity.id
_entity.type
_entity.pdbx_description
1 polymer ?
#
loop_
_entity_poly.entity_id
_entity_poly.type
_entity_poly.pdbx_seq_one_letter_code
_entity_poly.pdbx_strand_id
1 'polypeptide(L)'
;MTIAAANPVYAAQALAHWKRWRPKQLAQIPDPQQFFAELSAQVAQQVDQLSTELAGPDPTGEDYLTKLGRLRMARHSAEAQILRELVLLPAEQDDPPSATTAARSASSTSPGLAGDWLPTVLRPDHPRYHELDGDPGLNRR
;
A
#
# COMPACT_ATOMS: atom_id res chain seq x y z
N MET A 1 -12.95 -5.02 -27.73
CA MET A 1 -12.35 -4.63 -26.45
C MET A 1 -12.14 -5.91 -25.66
N THR A 2 -10.92 -6.45 -25.64
CA THR A 2 -10.64 -7.73 -24.98
C THR A 2 -10.48 -7.43 -23.49
N ILE A 3 -11.45 -7.83 -22.68
CA ILE A 3 -11.32 -7.81 -21.22
C ILE A 3 -10.13 -8.71 -20.88
N ALA A 4 -9.08 -8.15 -20.27
CA ALA A 4 -8.00 -8.95 -19.71
C ALA A 4 -8.63 -10.01 -18.79
N ALA A 5 -8.21 -11.27 -18.93
CA ALA A 5 -8.80 -12.35 -18.16
C ALA A 5 -8.66 -12.04 -16.65
N ALA A 6 -9.76 -12.19 -15.92
CA ALA A 6 -9.81 -11.93 -14.48
C ALA A 6 -8.70 -12.70 -13.75
N ASN A 7 -8.04 -12.05 -12.78
CA ASN A 7 -7.00 -12.67 -11.99
C ASN A 7 -7.61 -13.20 -10.67
N PRO A 8 -7.73 -14.52 -10.48
CA PRO A 8 -8.42 -15.09 -9.34
C PRO A 8 -7.76 -14.74 -7.99
N VAL A 9 -6.46 -14.49 -7.98
CA VAL A 9 -5.72 -14.13 -6.75
C VAL A 9 -6.10 -12.74 -6.28
N TYR A 10 -6.07 -11.74 -7.18
CA TYR A 10 -6.44 -10.37 -6.83
C TYR A 10 -7.93 -10.25 -6.49
N ALA A 11 -8.80 -10.98 -7.21
CA ALA A 11 -10.23 -11.02 -6.90
C ALA A 11 -10.49 -11.56 -5.48
N ALA A 12 -9.85 -12.68 -5.12
CA ALA A 12 -9.98 -13.27 -3.79
C ALA A 12 -9.43 -12.34 -2.70
N GLN A 13 -8.28 -11.71 -2.93
CA GLN A 13 -7.68 -10.75 -2.00
C GLN A 13 -8.58 -9.54 -1.78
N ALA A 14 -9.14 -8.97 -2.85
CA ALA A 14 -10.05 -7.83 -2.76
C ALA A 14 -11.33 -8.18 -2.00
N LEU A 15 -11.96 -9.30 -2.35
CA LEU A 15 -13.14 -9.76 -1.64
C LEU A 15 -12.87 -10.00 -0.16
N ALA A 16 -11.74 -10.63 0.20
CA ALA A 16 -11.35 -10.86 1.58
C ALA A 16 -11.14 -9.54 2.35
N HIS A 17 -10.47 -8.56 1.74
CA HIS A 17 -10.24 -7.25 2.34
C HIS A 17 -11.55 -6.50 2.55
N TRP A 18 -12.43 -6.46 1.56
CA TRP A 18 -13.70 -5.74 1.63
C TRP A 18 -14.69 -6.40 2.61
N LYS A 19 -14.71 -7.73 2.71
CA LYS A 19 -15.47 -8.44 3.76
C LYS A 19 -15.04 -8.02 5.17
N ARG A 20 -13.75 -7.73 5.36
CA ARG A 20 -13.18 -7.38 6.66
C ARG A 20 -13.36 -5.91 7.02
N TRP A 21 -13.13 -5.01 6.07
CA TRP A 21 -12.99 -3.58 6.34
C TRP A 21 -14.07 -2.70 5.71
N ARG A 22 -14.80 -3.22 4.71
CA ARG A 22 -15.82 -2.49 3.96
C ARG A 22 -17.12 -3.28 3.74
N PRO A 23 -17.74 -3.81 4.79
CA PRO A 23 -18.92 -4.66 4.65
C PRO A 23 -20.16 -3.91 4.17
N LYS A 24 -20.35 -2.62 4.51
CA LYS A 24 -21.54 -1.85 4.08
C LYS A 24 -21.51 -1.57 2.58
N GLN A 25 -20.34 -1.27 2.03
CA GLN A 25 -20.12 -1.08 0.60
C GLN A 25 -20.23 -2.39 -0.15
N LEU A 26 -19.64 -3.46 0.39
CA LEU A 26 -19.78 -4.80 -0.20
C LEU A 26 -21.26 -5.19 -0.35
N ALA A 27 -22.09 -4.89 0.65
CA ALA A 27 -23.54 -5.17 0.61
C ALA A 27 -24.32 -4.34 -0.41
N GLN A 28 -23.77 -3.21 -0.89
CA GLN A 28 -24.38 -2.36 -1.90
C GLN A 28 -24.06 -2.78 -3.33
N ILE A 29 -23.07 -3.68 -3.52
CA ILE A 29 -22.70 -4.18 -4.83
C ILE A 29 -23.73 -5.23 -5.28
N PRO A 30 -24.45 -5.01 -6.40
CA PRO A 30 -25.49 -5.94 -6.85
C PRO A 30 -24.96 -7.31 -7.29
N ASP A 31 -23.82 -7.33 -7.99
CA ASP A 31 -23.10 -8.53 -8.39
C ASP A 31 -21.64 -8.46 -7.91
N PRO A 32 -21.36 -8.93 -6.68
CA PRO A 32 -19.99 -8.92 -6.16
C PRO A 32 -19.04 -9.77 -7.00
N GLN A 33 -19.52 -10.87 -7.59
CA GLN A 33 -18.67 -11.76 -8.36
C GLN A 33 -18.17 -11.08 -9.64
N GLN A 34 -19.07 -10.46 -10.40
CA GLN A 34 -18.70 -9.71 -11.60
C GLN A 34 -17.83 -8.51 -11.23
N PHE A 35 -18.19 -7.75 -10.18
CA PHE A 35 -17.43 -6.58 -9.75
C PHE A 35 -15.96 -6.92 -9.43
N PHE A 36 -15.73 -7.96 -8.63
CA PHE A 36 -14.36 -8.35 -8.27
C PHE A 36 -13.61 -9.03 -9.43
N ALA A 37 -14.31 -9.65 -10.38
CA ALA A 37 -13.70 -10.13 -11.62
C ALA A 37 -13.15 -8.97 -12.45
N GLU A 38 -13.96 -7.92 -12.65
CA GLU A 38 -13.57 -6.70 -13.36
C GLU A 38 -12.44 -5.94 -12.63
N LEU A 39 -12.56 -5.77 -11.31
CA LEU A 39 -11.53 -5.13 -10.49
C LEU A 39 -10.20 -5.89 -10.61
N SER A 40 -10.23 -7.22 -10.56
CA SER A 40 -9.01 -8.03 -10.66
C SER A 40 -8.34 -7.95 -12.04
N ALA A 41 -9.14 -7.85 -13.10
CA ALA A 41 -8.64 -7.65 -14.46
C ALA A 41 -7.98 -6.28 -14.60
N GLN A 42 -8.61 -5.25 -14.04
CA GLN A 42 -8.07 -3.89 -14.00
C GLN A 42 -6.75 -3.84 -13.20
N VAL A 43 -6.69 -4.47 -12.03
CA VAL A 43 -5.46 -4.56 -11.23
C VAL A 43 -4.35 -5.26 -12.02
N ALA A 44 -4.64 -6.39 -12.66
CA ALA A 44 -3.65 -7.13 -13.44
C ALA A 44 -3.08 -6.30 -14.59
N GLN A 45 -3.94 -5.57 -15.31
CA GLN A 45 -3.52 -4.69 -16.41
C GLN A 45 -2.66 -3.52 -15.93
N GLN A 46 -3.02 -2.87 -14.83
CA GLN A 46 -2.26 -1.75 -14.29
C GLN A 46 -0.92 -2.19 -13.69
N VAL A 47 -0.88 -3.37 -13.04
CA VAL A 47 0.37 -3.96 -12.57
C VAL A 47 1.31 -4.27 -13.74
N ASP A 48 0.79 -4.85 -14.82
CA ASP A 48 1.60 -5.16 -16.01
C ASP A 48 2.22 -3.87 -16.59
N GLN A 49 1.37 -2.88 -16.86
CA GLN A 49 1.80 -1.58 -17.38
C GLN A 49 2.85 -0.90 -16.48
N LEU A 50 2.54 -0.74 -15.19
CA LEU A 50 3.44 -0.09 -14.24
C LEU A 50 4.74 -0.90 -14.04
N SER A 51 4.68 -2.23 -14.08
CA SER A 51 5.89 -3.06 -13.96
C SER A 51 6.82 -2.88 -15.15
N THR A 52 6.29 -2.74 -16.37
CA THR A 52 7.09 -2.42 -17.56
C THR A 52 7.71 -1.03 -17.46
N GLU A 53 6.93 -0.04 -17.00
CA GLU A 53 7.41 1.33 -16.80
C GLU A 53 8.53 1.40 -15.75
N LEU A 54 8.35 0.73 -14.61
CA LEU A 54 9.35 0.68 -13.52
C LEU A 54 10.59 -0.12 -13.90
N ALA A 55 10.45 -1.20 -14.68
CA ALA A 55 11.58 -1.99 -15.13
C ALA A 55 12.47 -1.17 -16.07
N GLY A 56 11.86 -0.37 -16.95
CA GLY A 56 12.56 0.33 -18.01
C GLY A 56 13.16 -0.61 -19.08
N PRO A 57 13.84 -0.03 -20.09
CA PRO A 57 14.47 -0.80 -21.16
C PRO A 57 15.63 -1.67 -20.63
N ASP A 58 15.96 -2.73 -21.36
CA ASP A 58 17.08 -3.60 -21.03
C ASP A 58 18.43 -2.86 -21.24
N PRO A 59 19.27 -2.74 -20.20
CA PRO A 59 20.60 -2.16 -20.32
C PRO A 59 21.51 -3.04 -21.20
N THR A 60 22.40 -2.41 -21.97
CA THR A 60 23.42 -3.14 -22.75
C THR A 60 24.38 -3.86 -21.82
N GLY A 61 24.56 -5.17 -22.03
CA GLY A 61 25.47 -6.00 -21.22
C GLY A 61 24.90 -6.44 -19.86
N GLU A 62 23.59 -6.27 -19.61
CA GLU A 62 22.94 -6.80 -18.40
C GLU A 62 22.99 -8.34 -18.36
N ASP A 63 23.51 -8.90 -17.27
CA ASP A 63 23.48 -10.34 -17.03
C ASP A 63 22.05 -10.85 -16.74
N TYR A 64 21.78 -12.11 -17.08
CA TYR A 64 20.46 -12.72 -16.91
C TYR A 64 19.90 -12.61 -15.48
N LEU A 65 20.72 -12.87 -14.46
CA LEU A 65 20.25 -12.81 -13.06
C LEU A 65 19.95 -11.38 -12.63
N THR A 66 20.73 -10.42 -13.14
CA THR A 66 20.51 -8.99 -12.91
C THR A 66 19.19 -8.56 -13.53
N LYS A 67 18.95 -8.94 -14.78
CA LYS A 67 17.68 -8.69 -15.48
C LYS A 67 16.49 -9.28 -14.74
N LEU A 68 16.59 -10.54 -14.33
CA LEU A 68 15.51 -11.21 -13.59
C LEU A 68 15.22 -10.51 -12.25
N GLY A 69 16.27 -10.08 -11.54
CA GLY A 69 16.15 -9.31 -10.31
C GLY A 69 15.39 -7.99 -10.53
N ARG A 70 15.81 -7.20 -11.52
CA ARG A 70 15.16 -5.93 -11.90
C ARG A 70 13.68 -6.11 -12.24
N LEU A 71 13.37 -7.08 -13.11
CA LEU A 71 11.99 -7.35 -13.53
C LEU A 71 11.10 -7.78 -12.36
N ARG A 72 11.62 -8.62 -11.45
CA ARG A 72 10.87 -9.04 -10.26
C ARG A 72 10.63 -7.88 -9.29
N MET A 73 11.61 -7.02 -9.09
CA MET A 73 11.45 -5.84 -8.23
C MET A 73 10.47 -4.82 -8.82
N ALA A 74 10.50 -4.60 -10.13
CA ALA A 74 9.55 -3.75 -10.82
C ALA A 74 8.11 -4.29 -10.67
N ARG A 75 7.91 -5.59 -10.92
CA ARG A 75 6.62 -6.26 -10.68
C ARG A 75 6.15 -6.11 -9.23
N HIS A 76 7.00 -6.43 -8.26
CA HIS A 76 6.64 -6.36 -6.84
C HIS A 76 6.25 -4.95 -6.42
N SER A 77 6.99 -3.94 -6.88
CA SER A 77 6.71 -2.54 -6.60
C SER A 77 5.38 -2.09 -7.23
N ALA A 78 5.14 -2.48 -8.49
CA ALA A 78 3.88 -2.21 -9.16
C ALA A 78 2.68 -2.85 -8.43
N GLU A 79 2.79 -4.12 -8.04
CA GLU A 79 1.76 -4.82 -7.26
C GLU A 79 1.46 -4.10 -5.94
N ALA A 80 2.50 -3.74 -5.17
CA ALA A 80 2.33 -3.05 -3.91
C ALA A 80 1.62 -1.69 -4.06
N GLN A 81 1.92 -0.96 -5.13
CA GLN A 81 1.30 0.33 -5.42
C GLN A 81 -0.16 0.17 -5.84
N ILE A 82 -0.44 -0.62 -6.88
CA ILE A 82 -1.79 -0.78 -7.41
C ILE A 82 -2.74 -1.42 -6.39
N LEU A 83 -2.26 -2.40 -5.61
CA LEU A 83 -3.08 -2.98 -4.54
C LEU A 83 -3.45 -1.96 -3.47
N ARG A 84 -2.53 -1.07 -3.10
CA ARG A 84 -2.83 0.00 -2.13
C ARG A 84 -3.88 0.97 -2.65
N GLU A 85 -3.84 1.27 -3.94
CA GLU A 85 -4.74 2.25 -4.58
C GLU A 85 -6.14 1.70 -4.83
N LEU A 86 -6.26 0.41 -5.21
CA LEU A 86 -7.53 -0.15 -5.69
C LEU A 86 -8.15 -1.21 -4.78
N VAL A 87 -7.32 -1.95 -4.04
CA VAL A 87 -7.77 -3.16 -3.33
C VAL A 87 -7.81 -2.95 -1.82
N LEU A 88 -6.71 -2.45 -1.26
CA LEU A 88 -6.48 -2.27 0.18
C LEU A 88 -7.01 -0.93 0.68
N LEU A 89 -8.23 -0.61 0.29
CA LEU A 89 -8.88 0.64 0.65
C LEU A 89 -9.09 0.73 2.17
N PRO A 90 -9.01 1.94 2.77
CA PRO A 90 -9.22 2.11 4.20
C PRO A 90 -10.61 1.61 4.64
N ALA A 91 -10.73 1.30 5.92
CA ALA A 91 -12.01 0.91 6.51
C ALA A 91 -13.08 1.99 6.26
N GLU A 92 -14.35 1.55 6.20
CA GLU A 92 -15.48 2.48 6.13
C GLU A 92 -15.42 3.44 7.33
N GLN A 93 -15.51 4.74 7.05
CA GLN A 93 -15.75 5.72 8.09
C GLN A 93 -17.21 5.58 8.49
N ASP A 94 -17.49 5.45 9.78
CA ASP A 94 -18.84 5.68 10.27
C ASP A 94 -19.15 7.17 10.04
N ASP A 95 -20.18 7.47 9.26
CA ASP A 95 -20.63 8.84 9.03
C ASP A 95 -20.76 9.56 10.38
N PRO A 96 -19.97 10.61 10.66
CA PRO A 96 -20.25 11.43 11.82
C PRO A 96 -21.62 12.10 11.61
N PRO A 97 -22.46 12.26 12.65
CA PRO A 97 -23.68 13.04 12.53
C PRO A 97 -23.30 14.43 12.03
N SER A 98 -23.93 14.86 10.94
CA SER A 98 -23.70 16.15 10.29
C SER A 98 -23.65 17.31 11.29
N ALA A 99 -22.45 17.75 11.66
CA ALA A 99 -22.26 19.03 12.31
C ALA A 99 -22.15 20.10 11.22
N THR A 100 -23.26 20.80 11.01
CA THR A 100 -23.33 22.04 10.23
C THR A 100 -22.28 23.04 10.74
N THR A 101 -21.42 23.48 9.82
CA THR A 101 -20.61 24.69 9.78
C THR A 101 -20.50 25.55 11.06
N ALA A 102 -19.31 25.58 11.65
CA ALA A 102 -18.74 26.81 12.20
C ALA A 102 -17.44 27.11 11.44
N ALA A 103 -17.50 28.18 10.64
CA ALA A 103 -16.44 28.64 9.78
C ALA A 103 -15.27 29.24 10.57
N ARG A 104 -14.05 28.93 10.12
CA ARG A 104 -12.94 29.87 9.87
C ARG A 104 -12.67 30.94 10.95
N SER A 105 -11.73 30.63 11.84
CA SER A 105 -10.78 31.55 12.50
C SER A 105 -9.72 30.62 13.13
N ALA A 106 -8.41 30.72 12.93
CA ALA A 106 -7.59 31.74 12.34
C ALA A 106 -6.26 31.11 11.85
N SER A 107 -5.69 31.73 10.83
CA SER A 107 -4.27 31.88 10.49
C SER A 107 -3.22 31.01 11.19
N SER A 108 -2.40 30.36 10.35
CA SER A 108 -0.93 30.27 10.47
C SER A 108 -0.35 30.64 11.84
N THR A 109 -0.12 29.64 12.68
CA THR A 109 0.96 29.66 13.67
C THR A 109 1.49 28.24 13.70
N SER A 110 2.76 28.06 13.33
CA SER A 110 3.50 26.87 13.73
C SER A 110 3.90 27.07 15.19
N PRO A 111 3.43 26.25 16.14
CA PRO A 111 4.19 25.99 17.36
C PRO A 111 5.05 24.75 17.10
N GLY A 112 6.31 24.84 17.51
CA GLY A 112 7.32 23.82 17.24
C GLY A 112 6.89 22.41 17.61
N LEU A 113 7.15 21.50 16.67
CA LEU A 113 7.54 20.10 16.85
C LEU A 113 7.47 19.59 18.30
N ALA A 114 6.28 19.18 18.72
CA ALA A 114 6.07 18.36 19.91
C ALA A 114 5.12 17.23 19.53
N GLY A 115 5.64 16.01 19.48
CA GLY A 115 4.83 14.80 19.28
C GLY A 115 5.39 13.82 18.28
N ASP A 116 6.51 13.17 18.62
CA ASP A 116 6.54 11.72 18.82
C ASP A 116 5.95 10.78 17.74
N TRP A 117 6.02 11.09 16.45
CA TRP A 117 5.85 10.07 15.39
C TRP A 117 6.46 10.49 14.03
N LEU A 118 7.75 10.19 13.82
CA LEU A 118 8.30 9.45 12.66
C LEU A 118 9.83 9.28 12.87
N PRO A 119 10.43 8.20 12.34
CA PRO A 119 11.61 7.55 12.89
C PRO A 119 12.86 8.37 12.58
N THR A 120 13.40 9.03 13.61
CA THR A 120 14.79 9.45 13.54
C THR A 120 15.61 8.17 13.54
N VAL A 121 16.29 7.89 12.43
CA VAL A 121 17.38 6.92 12.38
C VAL A 121 18.22 7.14 13.63
N LEU A 122 18.17 6.19 14.57
CA LEU A 122 18.94 6.25 15.79
C LEU A 122 20.41 6.27 15.36
N ARG A 123 21.04 7.43 15.43
CA ARG A 123 22.47 7.55 15.15
C ARG A 123 23.25 7.08 16.37
N PRO A 124 24.43 6.46 16.18
CA PRO A 124 25.26 5.95 17.28
C PRO A 124 25.62 6.97 18.37
N ASP A 125 25.53 8.26 18.06
CA ASP A 125 25.82 9.38 18.95
C ASP A 125 24.62 9.85 19.80
N HIS A 126 23.47 9.16 19.75
CA HIS A 126 22.30 9.55 20.54
C HIS A 126 22.42 9.08 22.01
N PRO A 127 22.12 9.91 23.02
CA PRO A 127 22.26 9.56 24.45
C PRO A 127 21.37 8.40 24.90
N ARG A 128 20.38 8.02 24.08
CA ARG A 128 19.49 6.87 24.30
C ARG A 128 19.98 5.57 23.63
N TYR A 129 21.12 5.60 22.94
CA TYR A 129 21.68 4.48 22.17
C TYR A 129 22.39 3.44 23.07
N HIS A 130 22.94 3.88 24.21
CA HIS A 130 23.72 3.03 25.11
C HIS A 130 22.91 2.06 25.98
N GLU A 131 21.58 2.00 25.83
CA GLU A 131 20.73 1.11 26.63
C GLU A 131 20.41 -0.23 25.93
N LEU A 132 20.81 -0.41 24.66
CA LEU A 132 20.52 -1.64 23.89
C LEU A 132 21.64 -2.69 23.93
N ASP A 133 22.86 -2.31 24.30
CA ASP A 133 24.00 -3.25 24.41
C ASP A 133 23.92 -4.16 25.64
N GLY A 134 23.00 -3.87 26.57
CA GLY A 134 22.80 -4.62 27.81
C GLY A 134 21.64 -5.62 27.79
N ASP A 135 20.94 -5.81 26.67
CA ASP A 135 19.77 -6.70 26.60
C ASP A 135 20.20 -8.19 26.58
N PRO A 136 19.92 -8.97 27.64
CA PRO A 136 20.26 -10.40 27.70
C PRO A 136 19.45 -11.25 26.70
N GLY A 137 18.48 -10.67 25.99
CA GLY A 137 17.68 -11.34 24.96
C GLY A 137 18.39 -11.52 23.61
N LEU A 138 19.48 -10.79 23.34
CA LEU A 138 20.18 -10.84 22.04
C LEU A 138 21.37 -11.82 22.01
N ASN A 139 21.68 -12.47 23.13
CA ASN A 139 22.83 -13.37 23.27
C ASN A 139 22.44 -14.79 23.73
N ARG A 140 21.30 -15.31 23.25
CA ARG A 140 21.06 -16.76 23.28
C ARG A 140 21.44 -17.36 21.95
N ARG A 141 22.55 -18.08 21.98
CA ARG A 141 22.96 -19.07 20.98
C ARG A 141 21.93 -20.17 20.82
#